data_AF-A0A4Q4VKE4-F1
#
_entry.id   AF-A0A4Q4VKE4-F1
#
_cell.length_a   1.000
_cell.length_b   1.000
_cell.length_c   1.000
_cell.angle_alpha   90.00
_cell.angle_beta   90.00
_cell.angle_gamma   90.00
#
_symmetry.space_group_name_H-M   'P 1'
#
loop_
_entity.id
_entity.type
_entity.pdbx_description
1 polymer ?
#
loop_
_entity_poly.entity_id
_entity_poly.type
_entity_poly.pdbx_seq_one_letter_code
_entity_poly.pdbx_strand_id
1 'polypeptide(L)'
;MPGSHTRAHPNYCREKRRFSSSAHCFSGLGSSVKATAANTPFDNGVIRPIDGVLTVPENVSSTLPFLGADTFRGFLNETGLLAELDIRASISVLSPDNSAFANTTSYTDAELMELLRQHTRIDFPAYTRLLEDGDILPYPLSGELDWFRARWPHLP
;
A
#
# COMPACT_ATOMS: atom_id res chain seq x y z
N MET A 1 -34.78 -1.16 -15.92
CA MET A 1 -34.93 -1.39 -14.47
C MET A 1 -35.26 -2.86 -14.24
N PRO A 2 -34.78 -3.54 -13.18
CA PRO A 2 -33.56 -3.41 -12.37
C PRO A 2 -32.77 -4.76 -12.41
N GLY A 3 -31.64 -5.03 -11.73
CA GLY A 3 -30.97 -4.33 -10.64
C GLY A 3 -29.58 -4.91 -10.33
N SER A 4 -28.82 -4.04 -9.65
CA SER A 4 -27.61 -4.21 -8.83
C SER A 4 -27.11 -5.61 -8.46
N HIS A 5 -25.82 -5.86 -8.74
CA HIS A 5 -25.00 -6.73 -7.90
C HIS A 5 -23.78 -5.97 -7.36
N THR A 6 -23.75 -5.92 -6.03
CA THR A 6 -22.78 -5.33 -5.13
C THR A 6 -21.35 -5.81 -5.41
N ARG A 7 -20.41 -4.88 -5.57
CA ARG A 7 -18.97 -5.13 -5.69
C ARG A 7 -18.41 -5.49 -4.31
N ALA A 8 -18.31 -6.79 -4.01
CA ALA A 8 -17.54 -7.29 -2.88
C ALA A 8 -16.05 -7.18 -3.23
N HIS A 9 -15.27 -6.50 -2.39
CA HIS A 9 -13.80 -6.52 -2.43
C HIS A 9 -13.30 -7.71 -1.58
N PRO A 10 -12.72 -8.77 -2.17
CA PRO A 10 -12.13 -9.84 -1.40
C PRO A 10 -10.62 -9.67 -1.31
N ASN A 11 -10.09 -9.78 -0.09
CA ASN A 11 -8.66 -9.96 0.16
C ASN A 11 -8.11 -11.08 -0.73
N TYR A 12 -7.12 -10.74 -1.55
CA TYR A 12 -6.60 -11.63 -2.59
C TYR A 12 -5.50 -12.54 -2.04
N CYS A 13 -5.75 -13.85 -2.08
CA CYS A 13 -4.72 -14.88 -1.91
C CYS A 13 -4.86 -15.87 -3.05
N ARG A 14 -3.97 -15.79 -4.05
CA ARG A 14 -4.01 -16.71 -5.19
C ARG A 14 -3.35 -18.04 -4.83
N GLU A 15 -4.13 -19.12 -4.90
CA GLU A 15 -3.65 -20.49 -4.78
C GLU A 15 -3.24 -21.02 -6.16
N LYS A 16 -1.95 -21.26 -6.38
CA LYS A 16 -1.51 -22.09 -7.51
C LYS A 16 -1.67 -23.55 -7.07
N ARG A 17 -2.46 -24.32 -7.81
CA ARG A 17 -2.61 -25.78 -7.67
C ARG A 17 -1.25 -26.47 -7.82
N ARG A 18 -0.46 -26.55 -6.75
CA ARG A 18 0.51 -27.59 -6.39
C ARG A 18 0.93 -27.32 -4.95
N PHE A 19 0.76 -28.33 -4.11
CA PHE A 19 1.29 -28.43 -2.75
C PHE A 19 2.83 -28.35 -2.79
N SER A 20 3.41 -27.15 -2.81
CA SER A 20 4.85 -26.89 -2.56
C SER A 20 5.20 -25.38 -2.63
N SER A 21 4.58 -24.55 -1.80
CA SER A 21 5.24 -23.32 -1.33
C SER A 21 4.52 -22.84 -0.07
N SER A 22 5.28 -22.50 0.96
CA SER A 22 4.75 -21.90 2.17
C SER A 22 4.13 -20.55 1.82
N ALA A 23 2.80 -20.48 1.75
CA ALA A 23 2.12 -19.21 1.56
C ALA A 23 2.32 -18.35 2.82
N HIS A 24 2.85 -17.15 2.65
CA HIS A 24 3.02 -16.18 3.72
C HIS A 24 1.88 -15.15 3.67
N CYS A 25 1.29 -14.87 4.84
CA CYS A 25 0.38 -13.75 5.04
C CYS A 25 1.20 -12.59 5.59
N PHE A 26 1.30 -11.49 4.83
CA PHE A 26 1.98 -10.27 5.26
C PHE A 26 1.03 -9.39 6.09
N SER A 27 1.57 -8.69 7.07
CA SER A 27 0.86 -7.89 8.06
C SER A 27 1.67 -6.63 8.42
N GLY A 28 1.25 -5.87 9.44
CA GLY A 28 1.85 -4.59 9.81
C GLY A 28 3.37 -4.64 9.99
N LEU A 29 4.03 -3.52 9.65
CA LEU A 29 5.50 -3.35 9.74
C LEU A 29 6.30 -4.47 9.06
N GLY A 30 5.82 -4.99 7.94
CA GLY A 30 6.48 -6.06 7.19
C GLY A 30 6.47 -7.43 7.87
N SER A 31 5.76 -7.59 8.99
CA SER A 31 5.62 -8.87 9.69
C SER A 31 4.90 -9.90 8.81
N SER A 32 5.25 -11.18 8.94
CA SER A 32 4.54 -12.24 8.21
C SER A 32 4.34 -13.49 9.06
N VAL A 33 3.24 -14.19 8.79
CA VAL A 33 2.92 -15.51 9.35
C VAL A 33 2.78 -16.51 8.22
N LYS A 34 3.02 -17.79 8.49
CA LYS A 34 2.98 -18.85 7.50
C LYS A 34 1.66 -19.60 7.57
N ALA A 35 1.10 -19.93 6.41
CA ALA A 35 0.00 -20.86 6.32
C ALA A 35 0.46 -22.27 6.70
N THR A 36 -0.21 -22.88 7.67
CA THR A 36 0.19 -24.18 8.25
C THR A 36 -0.53 -25.38 7.64
N ALA A 37 -1.66 -25.15 6.98
CA ALA A 37 -2.45 -26.19 6.34
C ALA A 37 -3.21 -25.64 5.12
N ALA A 38 -3.83 -26.55 4.38
CA ALA A 38 -4.71 -26.20 3.29
C ALA A 38 -5.97 -25.46 3.79
N ASN A 39 -6.58 -24.72 2.88
CA ASN A 39 -7.83 -24.00 3.10
C ASN A 39 -8.98 -24.97 3.43
N THR A 40 -9.74 -24.71 4.48
CA THR A 40 -10.94 -25.48 4.85
C THR A 40 -12.19 -24.70 4.44
N PRO A 41 -13.09 -25.28 3.61
CA PRO A 41 -14.36 -24.63 3.25
C PRO A 41 -15.26 -24.42 4.48
N PHE A 42 -16.01 -23.32 4.48
CA PHE A 42 -17.03 -22.97 5.46
C PHE A 42 -18.21 -22.31 4.75
N ASP A 43 -19.43 -22.37 5.29
CA ASP A 43 -20.66 -21.97 4.58
C ASP A 43 -20.61 -20.59 3.95
N ASN A 44 -19.90 -19.64 4.59
CA ASN A 44 -19.73 -18.27 4.11
C ASN A 44 -18.26 -17.88 3.89
N GLY A 45 -17.36 -18.84 3.66
CA GLY A 45 -15.97 -18.51 3.40
C GLY A 45 -14.98 -19.66 3.47
N VAL A 46 -13.74 -19.31 3.81
CA VAL A 46 -12.63 -20.25 3.89
C VAL A 46 -11.86 -19.97 5.17
N ILE A 47 -11.56 -21.03 5.92
CA ILE A 47 -10.65 -20.97 7.07
C ILE A 47 -9.26 -21.28 6.56
N ARG A 48 -8.30 -20.39 6.82
CA ARG A 48 -6.87 -20.60 6.54
C ARG A 48 -6.08 -20.69 7.84
N PRO A 49 -5.59 -21.89 8.22
CA PRO A 49 -4.73 -22.04 9.39
C PRO A 49 -3.38 -21.34 9.22
N ILE A 50 -2.95 -20.62 10.25
CA ILE A 50 -1.69 -19.86 10.31
C ILE A 50 -0.96 -20.16 11.62
N ASP A 51 0.36 -20.01 11.66
CA ASP A 51 1.21 -20.29 12.82
C ASP A 51 1.43 -19.10 13.77
N GLY A 52 0.72 -17.99 13.57
CA GLY A 52 0.89 -16.80 14.39
C GLY A 52 -0.27 -15.82 14.31
N VAL A 53 -0.14 -14.72 15.06
CA VAL A 53 -1.10 -13.60 15.06
C VAL A 53 -0.64 -12.56 14.04
N LEU A 54 -1.58 -11.98 13.31
CA LEU A 54 -1.29 -10.89 12.38
C LEU A 54 -1.04 -9.60 13.15
N THR A 55 0.05 -8.90 12.82
CA THR A 55 0.34 -7.57 13.36
C THR A 55 -0.58 -6.54 12.73
N VAL A 56 -1.26 -5.73 13.55
CA VAL A 56 -2.08 -4.61 13.06
C VAL A 56 -1.15 -3.57 12.42
N PRO A 57 -1.50 -3.01 11.24
CA PRO A 57 -0.74 -1.91 10.67
C PRO A 57 -0.70 -0.71 11.62
N GLU A 58 0.50 -0.16 11.78
CA GLU A 58 0.72 1.08 12.53
C GLU A 58 0.40 2.30 11.66
N ASN A 59 0.29 3.46 12.31
CA ASN A 59 0.11 4.74 11.65
C ASN A 59 1.32 5.12 10.76
N VAL A 60 1.14 6.12 9.90
CA VAL A 60 2.17 6.58 8.95
C VAL A 60 3.39 7.12 9.70
N SER A 61 3.17 7.87 10.78
CA SER A 61 4.22 8.41 11.65
C SER A 61 5.16 7.35 12.23
N SER A 62 4.65 6.16 12.57
CA SER A 62 5.43 5.02 13.06
C SER A 62 6.00 4.17 11.93
N THR A 63 5.32 4.09 10.80
CA THR A 63 5.70 3.23 9.68
C THR A 63 6.84 3.81 8.84
N LEU A 64 6.85 5.12 8.55
CA LEU A 64 7.89 5.73 7.71
C LEU A 64 9.32 5.59 8.28
N PRO A 65 9.55 5.79 9.58
CA PRO A 65 10.89 5.60 10.18
C PRO A 65 11.34 4.14 10.13
N PHE A 66 10.40 3.22 10.34
CA PHE A 66 10.68 1.79 10.23
C PHE A 66 11.15 1.40 8.81
N LEU A 67 10.66 2.11 7.79
CA LEU A 67 11.06 1.91 6.40
C LEU A 67 12.31 2.73 5.98
N GLY A 68 12.91 3.50 6.90
CA GLY A 68 14.06 4.35 6.59
C GLY A 68 13.72 5.60 5.76
N ALA A 69 12.49 6.11 5.90
CA ALA A 69 11.98 7.29 5.22
C ALA A 69 11.74 8.48 6.17
N ASP A 70 12.63 8.67 7.14
CA ASP A 70 12.59 9.75 8.12
C ASP A 70 12.56 11.15 7.50
N THR A 71 13.28 11.37 6.39
CA THR A 71 13.32 12.66 5.70
C THR A 71 11.94 12.99 5.13
N PHE A 72 11.29 12.02 4.48
CA PHE A 72 9.93 12.19 3.97
C PHE A 72 8.91 12.41 5.10
N ARG A 73 9.04 11.69 6.23
CA ARG A 73 8.24 11.95 7.44
C ARG A 73 8.42 13.40 7.93
N GLY A 74 9.65 13.92 7.91
CA GLY A 74 9.96 15.30 8.28
C GLY A 74 9.16 16.31 7.47
N PHE A 75 9.17 16.17 6.14
CA PHE A 75 8.40 17.02 5.24
C PHE A 75 6.88 16.93 5.45
N LEU A 76 6.34 15.74 5.70
CA LEU A 76 4.92 15.58 6.05
C LEU A 76 4.58 16.30 7.37
N ASN A 77 5.51 16.32 8.33
CA ASN A 77 5.31 17.00 9.60
C ASN A 77 5.38 18.53 9.45
N GLU A 78 6.33 19.04 8.67
CA GLU A 78 6.48 20.49 8.40
C GLU A 78 5.24 21.09 7.73
N THR A 79 4.61 20.32 6.85
CA THR A 79 3.40 20.74 6.13
C THR A 79 2.10 20.45 6.89
N GLY A 80 2.16 19.81 8.07
CA GLY A 80 1.00 19.41 8.86
C GLY A 80 0.22 18.21 8.31
N LEU A 81 0.62 17.67 7.16
CA LEU A 81 -0.06 16.55 6.49
C LEU A 81 0.06 15.24 7.27
N LEU A 82 1.12 15.07 8.07
CA LEU A 82 1.35 13.84 8.83
C LEU A 82 0.19 13.51 9.78
N ALA A 83 -0.28 14.51 10.53
CA ALA A 83 -1.39 14.33 11.48
C ALA A 83 -2.70 14.00 10.76
N GLU A 84 -2.91 14.54 9.55
CA GLU A 84 -4.07 14.19 8.73
C GLU A 84 -3.99 12.74 8.22
N LEU A 85 -2.81 12.26 7.85
CA LEU A 85 -2.64 10.90 7.33
C LEU A 85 -2.76 9.84 8.41
N ASP A 86 -2.29 10.11 9.63
CA ASP A 86 -2.36 9.16 10.74
C ASP A 86 -3.78 8.78 11.16
N ILE A 87 -4.77 9.65 10.90
CA ILE A 87 -6.18 9.39 11.22
C ILE A 87 -6.99 8.88 10.03
N ARG A 88 -6.38 8.79 8.83
CA ARG A 88 -7.06 8.36 7.61
C ARG A 88 -6.89 6.86 7.40
N ALA A 89 -8.02 6.18 7.20
CA ALA A 89 -8.03 4.82 6.67
C ALA A 89 -7.80 4.84 5.15
N SER A 90 -7.42 3.68 4.60
CA SER A 90 -7.44 3.43 3.15
C SER A 90 -6.55 4.38 2.33
N ILE A 91 -5.36 4.68 2.83
CA ILE A 91 -4.37 5.51 2.12
C ILE A 91 -3.27 4.65 1.49
N SER A 92 -2.54 5.23 0.55
CA SER A 92 -1.26 4.71 0.06
C SER A 92 -0.23 5.80 0.01
N VAL A 93 0.91 5.57 0.65
CA VAL A 93 2.01 6.52 0.72
C VAL A 93 3.18 5.92 -0.07
N LEU A 94 3.53 6.57 -1.17
CA LEU A 94 4.69 6.23 -1.98
C LEU A 94 5.86 7.02 -1.42
N SER A 95 6.53 6.48 -0.40
CA SER A 95 7.61 7.22 0.25
C SER A 95 8.95 6.94 -0.42
N PRO A 96 9.67 7.97 -0.92
CA PRO A 96 11.06 7.82 -1.32
C PRO A 96 11.93 7.53 -0.09
N ASP A 97 12.99 6.76 -0.27
CA ASP A 97 13.98 6.57 0.80
C ASP A 97 14.76 7.86 1.08
N ASN A 98 15.46 7.91 2.22
CA ASN A 98 16.26 9.08 2.58
C ASN A 98 17.36 9.42 1.55
N SER A 99 17.85 8.43 0.79
CA SER A 99 18.92 8.64 -0.19
C SER A 99 18.43 9.39 -1.44
N ALA A 100 17.15 9.29 -1.77
CA ALA A 100 16.52 10.07 -2.83
C ALA A 100 16.63 11.59 -2.61
N PHE A 101 16.75 12.01 -1.35
CA PHE A 101 16.88 13.43 -0.95
C PHE A 101 18.34 13.87 -0.71
N ALA A 102 19.33 12.99 -0.89
CA ALA A 102 20.72 13.30 -0.56
C ALA A 102 21.32 14.44 -1.40
N ASN A 103 20.83 14.63 -2.62
CA ASN A 103 21.31 15.65 -3.57
C ASN A 103 20.29 16.76 -3.85
N THR A 104 19.23 16.86 -3.05
CA THR A 104 18.15 17.83 -3.31
C THR A 104 18.43 19.16 -2.62
N THR A 105 18.21 20.26 -3.33
CA THR A 105 18.21 21.63 -2.79
C THR A 105 16.97 21.92 -1.94
N SER A 106 17.02 22.97 -1.11
CA SER A 106 15.87 23.45 -0.35
C SER A 106 14.67 23.70 -1.26
N TYR A 107 13.54 23.07 -0.93
CA TYR A 107 12.25 23.28 -1.58
C TYR A 107 11.58 24.53 -1.02
N THR A 108 10.84 25.24 -1.86
CA THR A 108 9.82 26.18 -1.37
C THR A 108 8.64 25.42 -0.78
N ASP A 109 7.88 26.05 0.12
CA ASP A 109 6.68 25.42 0.73
C ASP A 109 5.67 24.91 -0.31
N ALA A 110 5.54 25.62 -1.43
CA ALA A 110 4.64 25.25 -2.52
C ALA A 110 5.12 24.00 -3.27
N GLU A 111 6.42 23.92 -3.59
CA GLU A 111 7.02 22.75 -4.23
C GLU A 111 6.97 21.53 -3.30
N LEU A 112 7.21 21.74 -2.01
CA LEU A 112 7.13 20.68 -1.01
C LEU A 112 5.71 20.13 -0.90
N MET A 113 4.71 21.00 -0.80
CA MET A 113 3.30 20.59 -0.74
C MET A 113 2.90 19.79 -1.98
N GLU A 114 3.34 20.21 -3.17
CA GLU A 114 3.04 19.49 -4.42
C GLU A 114 3.71 18.11 -4.46
N LEU A 115 4.99 18.04 -4.08
CA LEU A 115 5.73 16.77 -3.97
C LEU A 115 5.00 15.80 -3.03
N LEU A 116 4.60 16.26 -1.84
CA LEU A 116 3.91 15.42 -0.87
C LEU A 116 2.55 14.93 -1.36
N ARG A 117 1.81 15.77 -2.12
CA ARG A 117 0.55 15.38 -2.74
C ARG A 117 0.72 14.32 -3.81
N GLN A 118 1.78 14.40 -4.62
CA GLN A 118 2.06 13.39 -5.65
C GLN A 118 2.42 12.02 -5.06
N HIS A 119 3.01 12.00 -3.86
CA HIS A 119 3.44 10.79 -3.16
C HIS A 119 2.38 10.24 -2.18
N THR A 120 1.25 10.93 -2.02
CA THR A 120 0.21 10.55 -1.07
C THR A 120 -1.13 10.35 -1.76
N ARG A 121 -1.65 9.13 -1.66
CA ARG A 121 -2.96 8.76 -2.22
C ARG A 121 -3.97 8.49 -1.11
N ILE A 122 -5.14 9.12 -1.24
CA ILE A 122 -6.27 8.97 -0.31
C ILE A 122 -7.34 8.08 -0.95
N ASP A 123 -8.05 7.31 -0.11
CA ASP A 123 -9.15 6.41 -0.48
C ASP A 123 -8.79 5.30 -1.49
N PHE A 124 -7.51 4.93 -1.54
CA PHE A 124 -7.04 3.85 -2.39
C PHE A 124 -5.85 3.14 -1.71
N PRO A 125 -6.09 2.02 -1.01
CA PRO A 125 -5.02 1.15 -0.52
C PRO A 125 -4.48 0.29 -1.68
N ALA A 126 -3.44 0.78 -2.32
CA ALA A 126 -2.68 0.09 -3.35
C ALA A 126 -1.74 -0.94 -2.71
N TYR A 127 -1.88 -2.20 -3.10
CA TYR A 127 -0.87 -3.22 -2.79
C TYR A 127 -0.19 -3.61 -4.08
N THR A 128 1.15 -3.56 -4.12
CA THR A 128 1.93 -3.83 -5.35
C THR A 128 1.58 -5.18 -5.99
N ARG A 129 1.19 -6.18 -5.19
CA ARG A 129 0.77 -7.50 -5.71
C ARG A 129 -0.56 -7.50 -6.46
N LEU A 130 -1.36 -6.46 -6.30
CA LEU A 130 -2.65 -6.26 -6.95
C LEU A 130 -2.56 -5.30 -8.14
N LEU A 131 -1.40 -4.67 -8.34
CA LEU A 131 -1.16 -3.80 -9.48
C LEU A 131 -0.74 -4.65 -10.68
N GLU A 132 -1.48 -4.51 -11.77
CA GLU A 132 -1.19 -5.13 -13.07
C GLU A 132 -0.48 -4.13 -14.00
N ASP A 133 0.21 -4.64 -15.02
CA ASP A 133 0.86 -3.81 -16.04
C ASP A 133 -0.19 -2.93 -16.74
N GLY A 134 0.03 -1.61 -16.71
CA GLY A 134 -0.91 -0.64 -17.27
C GLY A 134 -1.99 -0.12 -16.31
N ASP A 135 -2.00 -0.55 -15.05
CA ASP A 135 -2.87 0.06 -14.04
C ASP A 135 -2.51 1.54 -13.83
N ILE A 136 -3.53 2.40 -13.88
CA ILE A 136 -3.42 3.83 -13.63
C ILE A 136 -3.96 4.10 -12.22
N LEU A 137 -3.11 4.66 -11.36
CA LEU A 137 -3.53 5.12 -10.04
C LEU A 137 -4.23 6.48 -10.20
N PRO A 138 -5.53 6.61 -9.86
CA PRO A 138 -6.18 7.92 -9.90
C PRO A 138 -5.49 8.89 -8.93
N TYR A 139 -5.50 10.21 -9.18
CA TYR A 139 -5.03 11.28 -8.26
C TYR A 139 -6.23 12.05 -7.67
N PRO A 140 -6.24 12.44 -6.37
CA PRO A 140 -7.48 12.93 -5.77
C PRO A 140 -7.84 14.36 -6.17
N LEU A 141 -6.91 15.18 -6.65
CA LEU A 141 -7.19 16.58 -6.97
C LEU A 141 -6.33 17.10 -8.12
N SER A 142 -7.02 17.71 -9.09
CA SER A 142 -6.54 18.37 -10.31
C SER A 142 -6.20 17.44 -11.48
N GLY A 143 -6.51 17.95 -12.67
CA GLY A 143 -6.75 17.20 -13.90
C GLY A 143 -5.66 16.20 -14.26
N GLU A 144 -6.14 15.04 -14.71
CA GLU A 144 -5.54 14.13 -15.68
C GLU A 144 -4.06 14.39 -15.99
N LEU A 145 -3.19 13.78 -15.19
CA LEU A 145 -1.80 13.54 -15.55
C LEU A 145 -1.50 12.04 -15.37
N ASP A 146 -1.50 11.36 -16.53
CA ASP A 146 -1.05 9.98 -16.73
C ASP A 146 0.46 9.89 -16.45
N TRP A 147 0.86 9.34 -15.30
CA TRP A 147 2.30 9.08 -15.09
C TRP A 147 2.66 7.74 -14.44
N PHE A 148 1.72 7.00 -13.84
CA PHE A 148 1.97 5.59 -13.54
C PHE A 148 1.47 4.70 -14.67
N ARG A 149 2.32 4.49 -15.68
CA ARG A 149 2.28 3.29 -16.51
C ARG A 149 3.38 2.38 -16.00
N ALA A 150 3.05 1.54 -15.03
CA ALA A 150 4.01 0.60 -14.48
C ALA A 150 4.35 -0.46 -15.55
N ARG A 151 5.34 -0.17 -16.42
CA ARG A 151 5.89 -1.13 -17.38
C ARG A 151 6.90 -2.02 -16.66
N TRP A 152 6.45 -3.16 -16.19
CA TRP A 152 7.34 -4.11 -15.50
C TRP A 152 8.09 -4.96 -16.54
N PRO A 153 9.44 -5.03 -16.48
CA PRO A 153 10.17 -6.02 -17.25
C PRO A 153 9.74 -7.39 -16.74
N HIS A 154 9.33 -8.22 -17.69
CA HIS A 154 8.82 -9.56 -17.50
C HIS A 154 9.85 -10.35 -16.68
N LEU A 155 9.52 -10.67 -15.43
CA LEU A 155 10.27 -11.67 -14.68
C LEU A 155 9.92 -13.05 -15.28
N PRO A 156 10.93 -13.90 -15.56
CA PRO A 156 10.75 -15.18 -16.26
C PRO A 156 9.88 -16.19 -15.51
#